data_AF-A0A933FFN0-F1
#
_entry.id   AF-A0A933FFN0-F1
#
_cell.length_a   1.000
_cell.length_b   1.000
_cell.length_c   1.000
_cell.angle_alpha   90.00
_cell.angle_beta   90.00
_cell.angle_gamma   90.00
#
_symmetry.space_group_name_H-M   'P 1'
#
loop_
_entity.id
_entity.type
_entity.pdbx_description
1 polymer ?
#
loop_
_entity_poly.entity_id
_entity_poly.type
_entity_poly.pdbx_seq_one_letter_code
_entity_poly.pdbx_strand_id
1 'polypeptide(L)'
;MGAWIAVLLAWPAGAALPAPPVELPGWLSQGLAAVDRSMAGVEAGRRLAAASAGLGLEARRIEPEEPALVYRGGERPAIVVDPKRAEGFKELELELAVVRARATARYDVGLSLVEVEQAVEQAVLEYALERALASEAFGAPLKRAVSRSRRSEDVRREAGGAPIPLPLREPERVGELLRRFGDDAEEFYWTIEREVGRTDSLVRLSELEG
;
A
#
# COMPACT_ATOMS: atom_id res chain seq x y z
N MET A 1 7.94 60.68 21.56
CA MET A 1 7.20 59.45 21.94
C MET A 1 7.05 58.62 20.67
N GLY A 2 7.66 57.44 20.68
CA GLY A 2 8.11 56.73 19.47
C GLY A 2 7.01 55.99 18.72
N ALA A 3 7.07 56.10 17.41
CA ALA A 3 6.38 55.25 16.46
C ALA A 3 7.10 53.89 16.37
N TRP A 4 6.38 52.80 16.62
CA TRP A 4 6.81 51.46 16.25
C TRP A 4 5.84 50.91 15.22
N ILE A 5 6.21 51.07 13.95
CA ILE A 5 5.56 50.42 12.82
C ILE A 5 6.02 48.97 12.84
N ALA A 6 5.15 48.06 13.27
CA ALA A 6 5.32 46.63 13.07
C ALA A 6 5.06 46.31 11.60
N VAL A 7 6.12 46.36 10.77
CA VAL A 7 6.10 45.76 9.43
C VAL A 7 6.22 44.25 9.63
N LEU A 8 5.08 43.56 9.75
CA LEU A 8 5.02 42.11 9.61
C LEU A 8 5.37 41.78 8.16
N LEU A 9 6.58 41.26 7.99
CA LEU A 9 7.08 40.61 6.79
C LEU A 9 6.10 39.50 6.40
N ALA A 10 5.26 39.79 5.41
CA ALA A 10 4.57 38.77 4.64
C ALA A 10 5.63 37.97 3.87
N TRP A 11 6.13 36.91 4.49
CA TRP A 11 6.89 35.89 3.78
C TRP A 11 5.94 35.29 2.76
N PRO A 12 6.18 35.41 1.44
CA PRO A 12 5.38 34.67 0.50
C PRO A 12 5.69 33.20 0.78
N ALA A 13 4.70 32.49 1.34
CA ALA A 13 4.69 31.04 1.29
C ALA A 13 4.87 30.71 -0.19
N GLY A 14 6.07 30.27 -0.56
CA GLY A 14 6.36 29.78 -1.88
C GLY A 14 5.45 28.58 -2.06
N ALA A 15 4.27 28.81 -2.64
CA ALA A 15 3.48 27.77 -3.24
C ALA A 15 4.42 27.13 -4.25
N ALA A 16 5.01 26.00 -3.87
CA ALA A 16 5.77 25.18 -4.78
C ALA A 16 4.84 24.97 -5.97
N LEU A 17 5.18 25.60 -7.10
CA LEU A 17 4.41 25.46 -8.33
C LEU A 17 4.17 23.97 -8.52
N PRO A 18 2.91 23.53 -8.76
CA PRO A 18 2.66 22.13 -9.01
C PRO A 18 3.60 21.71 -10.12
N ALA A 19 4.44 20.71 -9.85
CA ALA A 19 5.32 20.17 -10.87
C ALA A 19 4.45 19.87 -12.11
N PRO A 20 4.87 20.27 -13.32
CA PRO A 20 4.09 19.99 -14.51
C PRO A 20 3.82 18.48 -14.54
N PRO A 21 2.58 18.04 -14.84
CA PRO A 21 2.27 16.63 -14.90
C PRO A 21 3.19 16.00 -15.94
N VAL A 22 4.11 15.16 -15.46
CA VAL A 22 5.01 14.41 -16.34
C VAL A 22 4.15 13.35 -17.02
N GLU A 23 4.16 13.31 -18.35
CA GLU A 23 3.49 12.25 -19.09
C GLU A 23 4.03 10.88 -18.66
N LEU A 24 3.12 9.95 -18.35
CA LEU A 24 3.50 8.59 -17.98
C LEU A 24 4.11 7.87 -19.19
N PRO A 25 5.20 7.12 -19.02
CA PRO A 25 5.73 6.26 -20.08
C PRO A 25 4.66 5.30 -20.61
N GLY A 26 4.66 5.05 -21.92
CA GLY A 26 3.61 4.26 -22.58
C GLY A 26 3.42 2.85 -22.01
N TRP A 27 4.50 2.18 -21.57
CA TRP A 27 4.42 0.85 -20.94
C TRP A 27 3.67 0.90 -19.61
N LEU A 28 3.84 1.97 -18.83
CA LEU A 28 3.19 2.15 -17.54
C LEU A 28 1.72 2.46 -17.72
N SER A 29 1.38 3.35 -18.66
CA SER A 29 0.00 3.64 -19.03
C SER A 29 -0.75 2.37 -19.51
N GLN A 30 -0.09 1.53 -20.31
CA GLN A 30 -0.65 0.24 -20.74
C GLN A 30 -0.80 -0.74 -19.57
N GLY A 31 0.18 -0.80 -18.66
CA GLY A 31 0.13 -1.61 -17.45
C GLY A 31 -1.03 -1.22 -16.54
N LEU A 32 -1.20 0.08 -16.27
CA LEU A 32 -2.32 0.60 -15.48
C LEU A 32 -3.67 0.28 -16.13
N ALA A 33 -3.79 0.44 -17.45
CA ALA A 33 -5.01 0.06 -18.17
C ALA A 33 -5.27 -1.47 -18.12
N ALA A 34 -4.23 -2.30 -18.07
CA ALA A 34 -4.37 -3.74 -17.88
C ALA A 34 -4.88 -4.07 -16.47
N VAL A 35 -4.35 -3.40 -15.45
CA VAL A 35 -4.82 -3.53 -14.07
C VAL A 35 -6.29 -3.13 -13.94
N ASP A 36 -6.71 -2.02 -14.55
CA ASP A 36 -8.13 -1.61 -14.52
C ASP A 36 -9.05 -2.67 -15.13
N ARG A 37 -8.62 -3.34 -16.21
CA ARG A 37 -9.35 -4.49 -16.79
C ARG A 37 -9.37 -5.69 -15.85
N SER A 38 -8.24 -6.01 -15.20
CA SER A 38 -8.18 -7.07 -14.17
C SER A 38 -9.15 -6.79 -13.04
N MET A 39 -9.18 -5.55 -12.52
CA MET A 39 -10.07 -5.13 -11.44
C MET A 39 -11.54 -5.21 -11.81
N ALA A 40 -11.92 -4.86 -13.04
CA ALA A 40 -13.29 -4.99 -13.51
C ALA A 40 -13.79 -6.46 -13.50
N GLY A 41 -12.87 -7.42 -13.64
CA GLY A 41 -13.16 -8.86 -13.68
C GLY A 41 -13.58 -9.48 -12.34
N VAL A 42 -13.38 -8.80 -11.21
CA VAL A 42 -13.68 -9.33 -9.86
C VAL A 42 -14.46 -8.32 -9.03
N GLU A 43 -15.20 -8.77 -8.01
CA GLU A 43 -16.09 -7.91 -7.23
C GLU A 43 -15.31 -6.94 -6.34
N ALA A 44 -14.33 -7.42 -5.58
CA ALA A 44 -13.43 -6.59 -4.80
C ALA A 44 -12.76 -5.50 -5.66
N GLY A 45 -12.32 -5.87 -6.87
CA GLY A 45 -11.71 -4.94 -7.83
C GLY A 45 -12.69 -3.86 -8.29
N ARG A 46 -13.92 -4.20 -8.65
CA ARG A 46 -14.95 -3.21 -9.00
C ARG A 46 -15.26 -2.26 -7.85
N ARG A 47 -15.37 -2.77 -6.61
CA ARG A 47 -15.61 -1.97 -5.40
C ARG A 47 -14.50 -0.94 -5.18
N LEU A 48 -13.24 -1.34 -5.36
CA LEU A 48 -12.08 -0.44 -5.24
C LEU A 48 -12.02 0.58 -6.39
N ALA A 49 -12.25 0.14 -7.62
CA ALA A 49 -12.26 1.03 -8.79
C ALA A 49 -13.33 2.13 -8.66
N ALA A 50 -14.53 1.78 -8.21
CA ALA A 50 -15.61 2.74 -7.96
C ALA A 50 -15.23 3.76 -6.87
N ALA A 51 -14.63 3.30 -5.77
CA ALA A 51 -14.20 4.17 -4.68
C ALA A 51 -13.07 5.14 -5.06
N SER A 52 -12.32 4.84 -6.12
CA SER A 52 -11.14 5.59 -6.57
C SER A 52 -11.30 6.24 -7.95
N ALA A 53 -12.52 6.26 -8.51
CA ALA A 53 -12.77 6.69 -9.89
C ALA A 53 -12.43 8.17 -10.17
N GLY A 54 -12.38 9.01 -9.13
CA GLY A 54 -12.08 10.44 -9.23
C GLY A 54 -10.62 10.82 -8.99
N LEU A 55 -9.73 9.85 -8.75
CA LEU A 55 -8.33 10.13 -8.44
C LEU A 55 -7.53 10.48 -9.69
N GLY A 56 -6.73 11.53 -9.60
CA GLY A 56 -5.70 11.81 -10.61
C GLY A 56 -4.58 10.77 -10.56
N LEU A 57 -3.90 10.60 -11.70
CA LEU A 57 -2.62 9.90 -11.78
C LEU A 57 -1.52 10.94 -11.99
N GLU A 58 -0.50 10.94 -11.12
CA GLU A 58 0.62 11.88 -11.20
C GLU A 58 1.94 11.14 -11.25
N ALA A 59 2.81 11.49 -12.21
CA ALA A 59 4.18 10.98 -12.25
C ALA A 59 5.10 11.92 -11.46
N ARG A 60 5.72 11.40 -10.40
CA ARG A 60 6.67 12.15 -9.57
C ARG A 60 7.72 11.22 -8.99
N ARG A 61 8.94 11.73 -8.79
CA ARG A 61 9.95 11.04 -8.00
C ARG A 61 9.49 10.98 -6.54
N ILE A 62 9.47 9.77 -6.00
CA ILE A 62 9.07 9.49 -4.62
C ILE A 62 10.34 9.36 -3.74
N GLU A 63 10.19 9.56 -2.43
CA GLU A 63 11.28 9.36 -1.47
C GLU A 63 11.80 7.91 -1.52
N PRO A 64 13.10 7.67 -1.26
CA PRO A 64 13.69 6.33 -1.31
C PRO A 64 12.94 5.27 -0.48
N GLU A 65 12.36 5.66 0.64
CA GLU A 65 11.67 4.85 1.64
C GLU A 65 10.19 4.56 1.31
N GLU A 66 9.52 5.45 0.58
CA GLU A 66 8.11 5.29 0.18
C GLU A 66 7.99 4.20 -0.92
N PRO A 67 6.85 3.54 -1.13
CA PRO A 67 6.62 2.66 -2.28
C PRO A 67 6.65 3.41 -3.63
N ALA A 68 6.85 2.68 -4.74
CA ALA A 68 6.87 3.30 -6.09
C ALA A 68 5.51 3.83 -6.56
N LEU A 69 4.43 3.34 -5.95
CA LEU A 69 3.07 3.77 -6.19
C LEU A 69 2.42 4.05 -4.83
N VAL A 70 1.97 5.28 -4.61
CA VAL A 70 1.37 5.70 -3.34
C VAL A 70 0.16 6.57 -3.61
N TYR A 71 -0.81 6.54 -2.71
CA TYR A 71 -1.85 7.54 -2.69
C TYR A 71 -1.37 8.76 -1.88
N ARG A 72 -1.55 9.96 -2.42
CA ARG A 72 -1.37 11.22 -1.69
C ARG A 72 -2.72 11.91 -1.55
N GLY A 73 -3.21 11.98 -0.32
CA GLY A 73 -4.46 12.66 0.03
C GLY A 73 -4.33 14.18 0.13
N GLY A 74 -5.43 14.85 0.46
CA GLY A 74 -5.52 16.31 0.63
C GLY A 74 -6.49 16.98 -0.34
N GLU A 75 -6.31 18.28 -0.61
CA GLU A 75 -7.19 19.06 -1.49
C GLU A 75 -7.20 18.57 -2.95
N ARG A 76 -6.12 17.91 -3.38
CA ARG A 76 -5.95 17.34 -4.73
C ARG A 76 -5.46 15.89 -4.62
N PRO A 77 -6.36 14.96 -4.25
CA PRO A 77 -5.98 13.57 -4.03
C PRO A 77 -5.58 12.89 -5.34
N ALA A 78 -4.45 12.19 -5.34
CA ALA A 78 -3.92 11.52 -6.52
C ALA A 78 -3.15 10.25 -6.16
N ILE A 79 -3.11 9.29 -7.09
CA ILE A 79 -2.15 8.19 -7.04
C ILE A 79 -0.87 8.68 -7.72
N VAL A 80 0.19 8.78 -6.93
CA VAL A 80 1.50 9.21 -7.36
C VAL A 80 2.34 8.00 -7.73
N VAL A 81 2.98 8.06 -8.89
CA VAL A 81 3.80 7.00 -9.45
C VAL A 81 5.21 7.51 -9.65
N ASP A 82 6.21 6.74 -9.21
CA ASP A 82 7.60 6.88 -9.64
C ASP A 82 7.85 5.95 -10.84
N PRO A 83 7.92 6.49 -12.08
CA PRO A 83 8.05 5.65 -13.27
C PRO A 83 9.36 4.88 -13.31
N LYS A 84 10.44 5.39 -12.71
CA LYS A 84 11.75 4.72 -12.72
C LYS A 84 11.74 3.50 -11.81
N ARG A 85 11.11 3.60 -10.65
CA ARG A 85 10.99 2.46 -9.74
C ARG A 85 9.98 1.44 -10.25
N ALA A 86 8.88 1.91 -10.85
CA ALA A 86 7.87 1.06 -11.46
C ALA A 86 8.41 0.28 -12.67
N GLU A 87 9.46 0.75 -13.36
CA GLU A 87 10.08 0.04 -14.50
C GLU A 87 10.58 -1.37 -14.11
N GLY A 88 10.97 -1.56 -12.85
CA GLY A 88 11.39 -2.85 -12.31
C GLY A 88 10.25 -3.78 -11.91
N PHE A 89 9.00 -3.31 -11.95
CA PHE A 89 7.85 -4.09 -11.48
C PHE A 89 7.47 -5.16 -12.50
N LYS A 90 7.18 -6.35 -11.96
CA LYS A 90 6.47 -7.39 -12.73
C LYS A 90 4.98 -7.06 -12.76
N GLU A 91 4.25 -7.67 -13.69
CA GLU A 91 2.80 -7.46 -13.85
C GLU A 91 2.03 -7.63 -12.53
N LEU A 92 2.26 -8.72 -11.79
CA LEU A 92 1.64 -8.94 -10.48
C LEU A 92 1.99 -7.87 -9.44
N GLU A 93 3.24 -7.41 -9.43
CA GLU A 93 3.71 -6.39 -8.47
C GLU A 93 3.08 -5.03 -8.77
N LEU A 94 2.99 -4.67 -10.05
CA LEU A 94 2.26 -3.48 -10.48
C LEU A 94 0.77 -3.57 -10.12
N GLU A 95 0.13 -4.70 -10.41
CA GLU A 95 -1.30 -4.90 -10.12
C GLU A 95 -1.59 -4.75 -8.62
N LEU A 96 -0.82 -5.42 -7.75
CA LEU A 96 -1.00 -5.32 -6.30
C LEU A 96 -0.68 -3.91 -5.76
N ALA A 97 0.35 -3.24 -6.28
CA ALA A 97 0.67 -1.88 -5.88
C ALA A 97 -0.47 -0.90 -6.19
N VAL A 98 -1.08 -1.01 -7.38
CA VAL A 98 -2.25 -0.20 -7.78
C VAL A 98 -3.45 -0.47 -6.88
N VAL A 99 -3.71 -1.75 -6.59
CA VAL A 99 -4.81 -2.14 -5.69
C VAL A 99 -4.60 -1.56 -4.30
N ARG A 100 -3.38 -1.64 -3.75
CA ARG A 100 -3.02 -1.02 -2.47
C ARG A 100 -3.25 0.48 -2.50
N ALA A 101 -2.71 1.21 -3.49
CA ALA A 101 -2.89 2.66 -3.57
C ALA A 101 -4.36 3.07 -3.66
N ARG A 102 -5.19 2.33 -4.40
CA ARG A 102 -6.65 2.57 -4.46
C ARG A 102 -7.35 2.21 -3.15
N ALA A 103 -6.92 1.16 -2.46
CA ALA A 103 -7.43 0.81 -1.13
C ALA A 103 -7.07 1.88 -0.11
N THR A 104 -5.82 2.39 -0.10
CA THR A 104 -5.42 3.52 0.74
C THR A 104 -6.28 4.74 0.47
N ALA A 105 -6.54 5.06 -0.81
CA ALA A 105 -7.41 6.17 -1.16
C ALA A 105 -8.86 5.99 -0.66
N ARG A 106 -9.38 4.77 -0.71
CA ARG A 106 -10.72 4.44 -0.23
C ARG A 106 -10.87 4.68 1.28
N TYR A 107 -9.81 4.45 2.04
CA TYR A 107 -9.82 4.55 3.50
C TYR A 107 -9.15 5.83 4.03
N ASP A 108 -8.83 6.79 3.16
CA ASP A 108 -8.24 8.06 3.56
C ASP A 108 -9.20 8.85 4.45
N VAL A 109 -8.91 8.83 5.75
CA VAL A 109 -9.59 9.63 6.79
C VAL A 109 -8.70 10.77 7.30
N GLY A 110 -7.62 11.11 6.59
CA GLY A 110 -6.70 12.19 6.96
C GLY A 110 -5.81 11.90 8.17
N LEU A 111 -5.75 10.64 8.63
CA LEU A 111 -4.89 10.18 9.73
C LEU A 111 -4.34 8.78 9.39
N SER A 112 -3.03 8.57 9.61
CA SER A 112 -2.43 7.23 9.58
C SER A 112 -2.82 6.50 10.88
N LEU A 113 -3.93 5.77 10.82
CA LEU A 113 -4.42 4.93 11.90
C LEU A 113 -4.13 3.47 11.55
N VAL A 114 -3.77 2.67 12.54
CA VAL A 114 -3.58 1.22 12.38
C VAL A 114 -4.80 0.58 11.72
N GLU A 115 -5.99 1.00 12.13
CA GLU A 115 -7.27 0.49 11.64
C GLU A 115 -7.45 0.76 10.14
N VAL A 116 -6.91 1.88 9.64
CA VAL A 116 -6.89 2.22 8.22
C VAL A 116 -5.97 1.27 7.47
N GLU A 117 -4.75 1.04 7.98
CA GLU A 117 -3.80 0.11 7.34
C GLU A 117 -4.33 -1.33 7.36
N GLN A 118 -4.98 -1.76 8.46
CA GLN A 118 -5.67 -3.05 8.54
C GLN A 118 -6.77 -3.17 7.47
N ALA A 119 -7.57 -2.12 7.29
CA ALA A 119 -8.62 -2.10 6.25
C ALA A 119 -8.04 -2.11 4.83
N VAL A 120 -6.92 -1.40 4.60
CA VAL A 120 -6.18 -1.41 3.34
C VAL A 120 -5.69 -2.82 3.03
N GLU A 121 -4.99 -3.46 3.97
CA GLU A 121 -4.46 -4.80 3.78
C GLU A 121 -5.57 -5.81 3.54
N GLN A 122 -6.65 -5.75 4.32
CA GLN A 122 -7.80 -6.62 4.11
C GLN A 122 -8.40 -6.46 2.70
N ALA A 123 -8.55 -5.24 2.20
CA ALA A 123 -9.05 -5.00 0.84
C ALA A 123 -8.10 -5.55 -0.24
N VAL A 124 -6.78 -5.45 -0.03
CA VAL A 124 -5.78 -6.05 -0.91
C VAL A 124 -5.87 -7.57 -0.89
N LEU A 125 -6.03 -8.19 0.29
CA LEU A 125 -6.18 -9.63 0.43
C LEU A 125 -7.47 -10.15 -0.23
N GLU A 126 -8.61 -9.47 -0.01
CA GLU A 126 -9.88 -9.79 -0.66
C GLU A 126 -9.73 -9.78 -2.20
N TYR A 127 -9.12 -8.72 -2.74
CA TYR A 127 -8.83 -8.63 -4.17
C TYR A 127 -7.95 -9.79 -4.65
N ALA A 128 -6.82 -10.03 -3.98
CA ALA A 128 -5.86 -11.04 -4.39
C ALA A 128 -6.46 -12.45 -4.39
N LEU A 129 -7.32 -12.77 -3.42
CA LEU A 129 -8.02 -14.06 -3.36
C LEU A 129 -9.02 -14.22 -4.50
N GLU A 130 -9.92 -13.25 -4.71
CA GLU A 130 -10.87 -13.29 -5.84
C GLU A 130 -10.14 -13.38 -7.18
N ARG A 131 -9.07 -12.60 -7.34
CA ARG A 131 -8.26 -12.56 -8.56
C ARG A 131 -7.51 -13.87 -8.81
N ALA A 132 -6.98 -14.51 -7.77
CA ALA A 132 -6.33 -15.81 -7.87
C ALA A 132 -7.30 -16.94 -8.22
N LEU A 133 -8.55 -16.87 -7.74
CA LEU A 133 -9.61 -17.80 -8.15
C LEU A 133 -10.01 -17.60 -9.61
N ALA A 134 -10.03 -16.35 -10.09
CA ALA A 134 -10.39 -16.01 -11.46
C ALA A 134 -9.27 -16.27 -12.50
N SER A 135 -8.02 -16.43 -12.09
CA SER A 135 -6.90 -16.61 -13.01
C SER A 135 -5.71 -17.35 -12.43
N GLU A 136 -5.37 -18.48 -13.04
CA GLU A 136 -4.18 -19.25 -12.65
C GLU A 136 -2.87 -18.48 -12.94
N ALA A 137 -2.85 -17.62 -13.96
CA ALA A 137 -1.69 -16.78 -14.26
C ALA A 137 -1.34 -15.82 -13.10
N PHE A 138 -2.37 -15.31 -12.41
CA PHE A 138 -2.22 -14.51 -11.20
C PHE A 138 -2.00 -15.39 -9.96
N GLY A 139 -2.79 -16.46 -9.83
CA GLY A 139 -2.78 -17.34 -8.67
C GLY A 139 -1.48 -18.11 -8.47
N ALA A 140 -0.85 -18.61 -9.53
CA ALA A 140 0.37 -19.43 -9.41
C ALA A 140 1.57 -18.65 -8.82
N PRO A 141 1.91 -17.43 -9.27
CA PRO A 141 2.91 -16.61 -8.59
C PRO A 141 2.56 -16.28 -7.13
N LEU A 142 1.29 -15.99 -6.83
CA LEU A 142 0.85 -15.69 -5.46
C LEU A 142 1.00 -16.89 -4.53
N LYS A 143 0.57 -18.09 -4.97
CA LYS A 143 0.80 -19.36 -4.27
C LYS A 143 2.29 -19.57 -3.98
N ARG A 144 3.17 -19.28 -4.94
CA ARG A 144 4.63 -19.34 -4.75
C ARG A 144 5.15 -18.34 -3.73
N ALA A 145 4.55 -17.14 -3.62
CA ALA A 145 4.91 -16.17 -2.58
C ALA A 145 4.53 -16.70 -1.19
N VAL A 146 3.31 -17.21 -1.01
CA VAL A 146 2.85 -17.84 0.24
C VAL A 146 3.76 -19.02 0.64
N SER A 147 4.07 -19.93 -0.29
CA SER A 147 4.96 -21.06 0.01
C SER A 147 6.42 -20.66 0.29
N ARG A 148 6.88 -19.52 -0.22
CA ARG A 148 8.19 -18.97 0.15
C ARG A 148 8.15 -18.40 1.56
N SER A 149 7.14 -17.59 1.87
CA SER A 149 6.90 -17.04 3.20
C SER A 149 6.88 -18.14 4.28
N ARG A 150 6.10 -19.21 4.08
CA ARG A 150 6.05 -20.36 4.99
C ARG A 150 7.43 -20.97 5.26
N ARG A 151 8.16 -21.30 4.19
CA ARG A 151 9.52 -21.87 4.32
C ARG A 151 10.49 -20.93 5.03
N SER A 152 10.41 -19.63 4.77
CA SER A 152 11.25 -18.64 5.43
C SER A 152 10.95 -18.52 6.91
N GLU A 153 9.68 -18.63 7.31
CA GLU A 153 9.26 -18.61 8.71
C GLU A 153 9.63 -19.90 9.45
N ASP A 154 9.45 -21.07 8.83
CA ASP A 154 9.81 -22.35 9.45
C ASP A 154 11.31 -22.43 9.77
N VAL A 155 12.16 -22.08 8.81
CA VAL A 155 13.63 -22.00 9.01
C VAL A 155 13.99 -21.04 10.14
N ARG A 156 13.25 -19.93 10.27
CA ARG A 156 13.52 -18.92 11.29
C ARG A 156 13.04 -19.34 12.67
N ARG A 157 11.89 -20.01 12.76
CA ARG A 157 11.36 -20.58 14.00
C ARG A 157 12.31 -21.65 14.55
N GLU A 158 12.85 -22.51 13.68
CA GLU A 158 13.89 -23.47 14.04
C GLU A 158 15.17 -22.78 14.56
N ALA A 159 15.49 -21.60 14.03
CA ALA A 159 16.65 -20.81 14.45
C ALA A 159 16.39 -19.88 15.66
N GLY A 160 15.17 -19.87 16.24
CA GLY A 160 14.80 -18.98 17.34
C GLY A 160 14.80 -17.48 16.96
N GLY A 161 14.60 -17.15 15.68
CA GLY A 161 14.67 -15.78 15.18
C GLY A 161 13.42 -14.95 15.49
N ALA A 162 13.58 -13.63 15.54
CA ALA A 162 12.47 -12.68 15.68
C ALA A 162 11.56 -12.68 14.43
N PRO A 163 10.27 -12.29 14.55
CA PRO A 163 9.32 -12.27 13.43
C PRO A 163 9.81 -11.47 12.23
N ILE A 164 9.50 -11.96 11.02
CA ILE A 164 9.93 -11.34 9.77
C ILE A 164 9.18 -10.00 9.57
N PRO A 165 9.88 -8.88 9.32
CA PRO A 165 9.22 -7.63 8.93
C PRO A 165 8.52 -7.82 7.58
N LEU A 166 7.44 -7.06 7.33
CA LEU A 166 6.72 -7.20 6.08
C LEU A 166 7.64 -6.91 4.88
N PRO A 167 7.65 -7.77 3.84
CA PRO A 167 8.42 -7.52 2.64
C PRO A 167 8.00 -6.20 1.96
N LEU A 168 8.97 -5.50 1.36
CA LEU A 168 8.71 -4.28 0.60
C LEU A 168 8.06 -4.55 -0.76
N ARG A 169 8.23 -5.77 -1.29
CA ARG A 169 7.65 -6.16 -2.58
C ARG A 169 6.24 -6.68 -2.38
N GLU A 170 5.29 -6.14 -3.15
CA GLU A 170 3.87 -6.45 -2.98
C GLU A 170 3.52 -7.94 -3.04
N PRO A 171 4.02 -8.75 -4.00
CA PRO A 171 3.68 -10.17 -4.05
C PRO A 171 4.13 -10.91 -2.79
N GLU A 172 5.34 -10.61 -2.31
CA GLU A 172 5.88 -11.17 -1.07
C GLU A 172 5.12 -10.66 0.16
N ARG A 173 4.73 -9.39 0.21
CA ARG A 173 3.92 -8.80 1.30
C ARG A 173 2.56 -9.47 1.39
N VAL A 174 1.82 -9.54 0.28
CA VAL A 174 0.52 -10.22 0.23
C VAL A 174 0.67 -11.71 0.54
N GLY A 175 1.72 -12.36 0.04
CA GLY A 175 2.01 -13.76 0.37
C GLY A 175 2.23 -14.00 1.87
N GLU A 176 2.95 -13.11 2.54
CA GLU A 176 3.17 -13.15 3.99
C GLU A 176 1.87 -12.90 4.76
N LEU A 177 1.09 -11.89 4.37
CA LEU A 177 -0.16 -11.55 5.04
C LEU A 177 -1.22 -12.64 4.86
N LEU A 178 -1.34 -13.25 3.67
CA LEU A 178 -2.21 -14.40 3.45
C LEU A 178 -1.80 -15.61 4.28
N ARG A 179 -0.49 -15.85 4.44
CA ARG A 179 0.01 -16.90 5.33
C ARG A 179 -0.46 -16.62 6.75
N ARG A 180 -0.12 -15.45 7.30
CA ARG A 180 -0.47 -15.07 8.69
C ARG A 180 -1.96 -15.17 8.91
N PHE A 181 -2.77 -14.56 8.05
CA PHE A 181 -4.22 -14.61 8.15
C PHE A 181 -4.79 -16.04 8.12
N GLY A 182 -4.19 -16.93 7.32
CA GLY A 182 -4.61 -18.34 7.24
C GLY A 182 -4.15 -19.21 8.42
N ASP A 183 -3.04 -18.85 9.07
CA ASP A 183 -2.48 -19.57 10.22
C ASP A 183 -3.10 -19.05 11.54
N ASP A 184 -3.17 -17.72 11.72
CA ASP A 184 -3.73 -17.00 12.88
C ASP A 184 -4.13 -15.55 12.49
N ALA A 185 -5.42 -15.24 12.56
CA ALA A 185 -5.92 -13.90 12.25
C ALA A 185 -5.40 -12.82 13.22
N GLU A 186 -5.13 -13.15 14.48
CA GLU A 186 -4.52 -12.19 15.43
C GLU A 186 -3.08 -11.87 15.02
N GLU A 187 -2.31 -12.86 14.55
CA GLU A 187 -0.95 -12.64 14.04
C GLU A 187 -0.95 -11.66 12.85
N PHE A 188 -1.95 -11.75 11.97
CA PHE A 188 -2.14 -10.79 10.87
C PHE A 188 -2.32 -9.36 11.37
N TYR A 189 -3.27 -9.11 12.28
CA TYR A 189 -3.55 -7.75 12.78
C TYR A 189 -2.38 -7.18 13.57
N TRP A 190 -1.75 -7.99 14.42
CA TRP A 190 -0.58 -7.63 15.19
C TRP A 190 0.62 -7.26 14.31
N THR A 191 0.76 -7.93 13.16
CA THR A 191 1.82 -7.63 12.20
C THR A 191 1.70 -6.23 11.64
N ILE A 192 0.49 -5.82 11.29
CA ILE A 192 0.21 -4.49 10.75
C ILE A 192 0.44 -3.43 11.82
N GLU A 193 -0.05 -3.68 13.05
CA GLU A 193 0.19 -2.81 14.21
C GLU A 193 1.66 -2.49 14.44
N ARG A 194 2.51 -3.52 14.39
CA ARG A 194 3.96 -3.37 14.55
C ARG A 194 4.61 -2.59 13.42
N GLU A 195 4.12 -2.73 12.19
CA GLU A 195 4.68 -2.02 11.03
C GLU A 195 4.36 -0.51 11.07
N VAL A 196 3.16 -0.14 11.51
CA VAL A 196 2.71 1.26 11.63
C VAL A 196 3.43 2.00 12.77
N GLY A 197 4.27 1.33 13.56
CA GLY A 197 5.14 1.96 14.54
C GLY A 197 4.44 2.34 15.84
N ARG A 198 3.28 1.76 16.16
CA ARG A 198 2.80 1.76 17.54
C ARG A 198 3.75 0.87 18.36
N THR A 199 4.36 1.50 19.35
CA THR A 199 5.55 1.10 20.11
C THR A 199 5.45 -0.30 20.73
N ASP A 200 6.60 -0.97 20.95
CA ASP A 200 6.78 -2.26 21.67
C ASP A 200 6.17 -2.31 23.10
N SER A 201 5.49 -1.26 23.55
CA SER A 201 4.86 -1.11 24.86
C SER A 201 3.36 -1.41 24.88
N LEU A 202 2.75 -1.83 23.78
CA LEU A 202 1.34 -2.21 23.76
C LEU A 202 1.19 -3.71 24.03
N VAL A 203 0.68 -4.02 25.23
CA VAL A 203 0.25 -5.35 25.67
C VAL A 203 -0.98 -5.74 24.85
N ARG A 204 -1.08 -7.00 24.40
CA ARG A 204 -2.26 -7.47 23.65
C ARG A 204 -3.53 -7.25 24.48
N LEU A 205 -4.66 -6.90 23.87
CA LEU A 205 -5.94 -6.91 24.58
C LEU A 205 -6.22 -8.29 25.21
N SER A 206 -5.85 -9.36 24.50
CA SER A 206 -5.90 -10.73 25.03
C SER A 206 -4.92 -11.01 26.17
N GLU A 207 -3.85 -10.22 26.31
CA GLU A 207 -2.93 -10.26 27.46
C GLU A 207 -3.42 -9.40 28.64
N LEU A 208 -4.37 -8.48 28.43
CA LEU A 208 -5.01 -7.69 29.48
C LEU A 208 -6.24 -8.38 30.08
N GLU A 209 -6.83 -9.35 29.37
CA GLU A 209 -8.02 -10.09 29.79
C GLU A 209 -7.72 -11.43 30.51
N GLY A 210 -6.44 -11.77 30.71
CA GLY A 210 -5.99 -12.97 31.44
C GLY A 210 -5.48 -12.67 32.85
#